data_AF-D3B1Z9-F1
#
_entry.id   AF-D3B1Z9-F1
#
_cell.length_a   1.000
_cell.length_b   1.000
_cell.length_c   1.000
_cell.angle_alpha   90.00
_cell.angle_beta   90.00
_cell.angle_gamma   90.00
#
_symmetry.space_group_name_H-M   'P 1'
#
loop_
_entity.id
_entity.type
_entity.pdbx_description
1 polymer ?
#
loop_
_entity_poly.entity_id
_entity_poly.type
_entity_poly.pdbx_seq_one_letter_code
_entity_poly.pdbx_strand_id
1 'polypeptide(L)'
;MFFSYFFRLPKTLRMKDINFISKSCNDTYIYHNEVVRIMADFNHSLNLISLSDSDIQPHEQQNDKDNLQQQATNILNKQFKNCNQPCFTEYRSLSIYSDNNNNSNSIDIIQHFNESQLQTLPVNTLLLSKYNRLKACLHIDLYYTLDGRVIEKLHTFIDGIIDVNNDNNTTTTYIENIESIFKSKTKSNGVKNNFITSGRYHCYLELSEILRNHMYSGLFEIHITVKNDVDDAGNDIVEHFKDVCKTIGCKPVLIELPKGEHPTQLMTSFYHRAESLAHIQRLAYRQAQQLIDQRFTITRIKVEIMFSGEGVPLGDDQQSLDKVSSENYFEFHIKLTLPSDYHDYSELNTIVARHNAHLSKNAFKSSGGEQQRFVTMRLYHTGKQSAEHRYLACVDDLEQHQYTITAKMREYSIYDSNVHLDKGWIEYSTTK
;
A
#
# COMPACT_ATOMS: atom_id res chain seq x y z
N MET A 1 -11.32 -21.63 -33.82
CA MET A 1 -12.02 -20.36 -34.14
C MET A 1 -12.58 -19.82 -32.83
N PHE A 2 -11.78 -19.07 -32.08
CA PHE A 2 -12.22 -18.37 -30.87
C PHE A 2 -12.10 -16.88 -31.15
N PHE A 3 -13.24 -16.20 -31.26
CA PHE A 3 -13.30 -14.75 -31.41
C PHE A 3 -13.05 -14.11 -30.04
N SER A 4 -11.84 -13.59 -29.82
CA SER A 4 -11.60 -12.64 -28.73
C SER A 4 -12.20 -11.29 -29.12
N TYR A 5 -13.35 -10.93 -28.54
CA TYR A 5 -13.86 -9.56 -28.59
C TYR A 5 -13.00 -8.67 -27.70
N PHE A 6 -11.84 -8.23 -28.20
CA PHE A 6 -11.17 -7.06 -27.64
C PHE A 6 -11.93 -5.82 -28.12
N PHE A 7 -12.74 -5.25 -27.23
CA PHE A 7 -13.22 -3.88 -27.40
C PHE A 7 -11.99 -2.97 -27.52
N ARG A 8 -11.73 -2.43 -28.72
CA ARG A 8 -10.79 -1.34 -28.93
C ARG A 8 -11.35 -0.10 -28.23
N LEU A 9 -10.87 0.16 -27.01
CA LEU A 9 -11.07 1.45 -26.36
C LEU A 9 -10.37 2.55 -27.20
N PRO A 10 -10.95 3.76 -27.31
CA PRO A 10 -10.42 4.82 -28.16
C PRO A 10 -9.00 5.27 -27.75
N LYS A 11 -8.19 5.61 -28.75
CA LYS A 11 -6.73 5.89 -28.69
C LYS A 11 -6.30 7.17 -27.94
N THR A 12 -7.12 7.75 -27.08
CA THR A 12 -6.75 8.94 -26.28
C THR A 12 -7.45 8.92 -24.93
N LEU A 13 -7.24 7.86 -24.15
CA LEU A 13 -7.62 7.85 -22.75
C LEU A 13 -6.43 8.37 -21.94
N ARG A 14 -6.37 9.70 -21.74
CA ARG A 14 -5.94 10.18 -20.42
C ARG A 14 -6.77 9.38 -19.41
N MET A 15 -6.12 8.84 -18.40
CA MET A 15 -6.81 8.11 -17.34
C MET A 15 -7.98 8.97 -16.87
N LYS A 16 -9.21 8.46 -17.06
CA LYS A 16 -10.42 9.25 -16.83
C LYS A 16 -10.39 9.67 -15.37
N ASP A 17 -10.55 10.96 -15.10
CA ASP A 17 -10.85 11.45 -13.76
C ASP A 17 -11.94 10.55 -13.15
N ILE A 18 -11.68 10.05 -11.95
CA ILE A 18 -12.64 9.21 -11.23
C ILE A 18 -13.13 9.97 -10.02
N ASN A 19 -14.43 9.86 -9.75
CA ASN A 19 -15.06 10.50 -8.61
C ASN A 19 -15.24 9.50 -7.46
N PHE A 20 -14.60 9.77 -6.32
CA PHE A 20 -14.95 9.06 -5.08
C PHE A 20 -16.09 9.79 -4.37
N ILE A 21 -17.19 9.07 -4.14
CA ILE A 21 -18.37 9.58 -3.46
C ILE A 21 -18.37 9.07 -2.01
N SER A 22 -17.92 9.93 -1.10
CA SER A 22 -17.91 9.62 0.34
C SER A 22 -19.19 10.11 1.03
N LYS A 23 -19.73 9.28 1.94
CA LYS A 23 -20.88 9.62 2.81
C LYS A 23 -20.46 10.20 4.16
N SER A 24 -19.18 10.19 4.50
CA SER A 24 -18.70 10.58 5.83
C SER A 24 -17.65 11.68 5.70
N CYS A 25 -17.90 12.80 6.39
CA CYS A 25 -16.92 13.88 6.60
C CYS A 25 -15.77 13.48 7.54
N ASN A 26 -15.88 12.30 8.19
CA ASN A 26 -14.82 11.72 9.02
C ASN A 26 -13.95 10.72 8.22
N ASP A 27 -14.49 10.05 7.20
CA ASP A 27 -13.69 9.23 6.27
C ASP A 27 -12.72 10.10 5.44
N THR A 28 -12.94 11.41 5.38
CA THR A 28 -12.20 12.34 4.50
C THR A 28 -10.85 12.83 5.00
N TYR A 29 -10.37 12.49 6.21
CA TYR A 29 -9.02 12.94 6.63
C TYR A 29 -7.98 11.82 6.77
N ILE A 30 -8.29 10.72 7.45
CA ILE A 30 -7.28 9.71 7.79
C ILE A 30 -7.08 8.68 6.66
N TYR A 31 -8.17 8.10 6.17
CA TYR A 31 -8.12 7.13 5.07
C TYR A 31 -8.03 7.79 3.69
N HIS A 32 -8.38 9.07 3.62
CA HIS A 32 -8.31 9.88 2.42
C HIS A 32 -6.92 9.85 1.81
N ASN A 33 -5.86 10.06 2.59
CA ASN A 33 -4.50 10.09 2.04
C ASN A 33 -4.06 8.74 1.47
N GLU A 34 -4.47 7.62 2.07
CA GLU A 34 -4.10 6.27 1.60
C GLU A 34 -4.92 5.85 0.37
N VAL A 35 -6.24 6.11 0.38
CA VAL A 35 -7.11 5.86 -0.78
C VAL A 35 -6.70 6.76 -1.94
N VAL A 36 -6.48 8.05 -1.67
CA VAL A 36 -5.96 8.98 -2.65
C VAL A 36 -4.62 8.50 -3.15
N ARG A 37 -3.68 8.07 -2.30
CA ARG A 37 -2.39 7.55 -2.78
C ARG A 37 -2.57 6.34 -3.71
N ILE A 38 -3.26 5.29 -3.26
CA ILE A 38 -3.50 4.08 -4.07
C ILE A 38 -4.13 4.41 -5.44
N MET A 39 -5.05 5.36 -5.46
CA MET A 39 -5.77 5.75 -6.66
C MET A 39 -4.99 6.78 -7.50
N ALA A 40 -4.25 7.68 -6.87
CA ALA A 40 -3.48 8.76 -7.50
C ALA A 40 -2.18 8.27 -8.11
N ASP A 41 -1.59 7.21 -7.53
CA ASP A 41 -0.46 6.48 -8.10
C ASP A 41 -0.74 6.11 -9.56
N PHE A 42 -2.01 5.92 -9.96
CA PHE A 42 -2.38 5.53 -11.32
C PHE A 42 -3.53 6.35 -11.89
N ASN A 43 -3.88 7.46 -11.26
CA ASN A 43 -4.85 8.41 -11.78
C ASN A 43 -4.62 9.75 -11.10
N HIS A 44 -3.75 10.57 -11.68
CA HIS A 44 -3.37 11.88 -11.15
C HIS A 44 -4.55 12.89 -11.04
N SER A 45 -5.77 12.48 -11.34
CA SER A 45 -7.00 13.28 -11.34
C SER A 45 -8.15 12.58 -10.60
N LEU A 46 -7.86 11.93 -9.47
CA LEU A 46 -8.90 11.52 -8.51
C LEU A 46 -9.59 12.78 -7.98
N ASN A 47 -10.87 12.93 -8.32
CA ASN A 47 -11.72 13.99 -7.80
C ASN A 47 -12.53 13.45 -6.62
N LEU A 48 -12.48 14.16 -5.51
CA LEU A 48 -13.17 13.77 -4.29
C LEU A 48 -14.44 14.59 -4.15
N ILE A 49 -15.57 13.89 -4.11
CA ILE A 49 -16.88 14.52 -4.02
C ILE A 49 -17.50 14.08 -2.70
N SER A 50 -17.50 14.98 -1.73
CA SER A 50 -18.28 14.79 -0.51
C SER A 50 -19.75 14.98 -0.83
N LEU A 51 -20.59 14.01 -0.48
CA LEU A 51 -22.03 14.21 -0.53
C LEU A 51 -22.47 15.20 0.56
N SER A 52 -23.45 16.03 0.26
CA SER A 52 -24.18 16.77 1.29
C SER A 52 -25.23 15.86 1.93
N ASP A 53 -25.67 16.17 3.16
CA ASP A 53 -26.78 15.45 3.80
C ASP A 53 -28.05 15.43 2.94
N SER A 54 -28.26 16.47 2.11
CA SER A 54 -29.39 16.56 1.18
C SER A 54 -29.31 15.59 -0.01
N ASP A 55 -28.10 15.12 -0.35
CA ASP A 55 -27.90 14.11 -1.39
C ASP A 55 -28.19 12.69 -0.90
N ILE A 56 -28.21 12.49 0.41
CA ILE A 56 -28.52 11.24 1.08
C ILE A 56 -30.00 11.26 1.43
N GLN A 57 -30.86 10.75 0.53
CA GLN A 57 -32.28 10.56 0.86
C GLN A 57 -32.37 9.61 2.07
N PRO A 58 -32.96 10.03 3.21
CA PRO A 58 -33.17 9.15 4.34
C PRO A 58 -34.22 8.11 3.95
N HIS A 59 -33.77 6.92 3.54
CA HIS A 59 -34.68 5.80 3.36
C HIS A 59 -35.09 5.25 4.72
N GLU A 60 -36.39 5.04 4.88
CA GLU A 60 -37.00 4.39 6.03
C GLU A 60 -36.31 3.06 6.38
N GLN A 61 -36.25 2.76 7.67
CA GLN A 61 -35.54 1.65 8.31
C GLN A 61 -36.05 0.27 7.88
N GLN A 62 -35.86 -0.14 6.63
CA GLN A 62 -36.08 -1.51 6.18
C GLN A 62 -34.76 -2.29 6.16
N ASN A 63 -34.79 -3.48 6.77
CA ASN A 63 -33.66 -4.28 7.24
C ASN A 63 -32.92 -5.12 6.16
N ASP A 64 -33.10 -4.85 4.87
CA ASP A 64 -32.62 -5.78 3.83
C ASP A 64 -31.33 -5.33 3.14
N LYS A 65 -30.41 -6.30 2.96
CA LYS A 65 -29.17 -6.16 2.18
C LYS A 65 -29.41 -5.63 0.76
N ASP A 66 -30.61 -5.87 0.21
CA ASP A 66 -31.04 -5.37 -1.10
C ASP A 66 -31.10 -3.83 -1.18
N ASN A 67 -31.18 -3.14 -0.03
CA ASN A 67 -31.19 -1.69 0.04
C ASN A 67 -29.81 -1.07 -0.27
N LEU A 68 -28.70 -1.71 0.13
CA LEU A 68 -27.36 -1.12 -0.07
C LEU A 68 -26.97 -1.03 -1.54
N GLN A 69 -27.21 -2.10 -2.31
CA GLN A 69 -26.92 -2.11 -3.74
C GLN A 69 -27.80 -1.10 -4.49
N GLN A 70 -29.08 -0.98 -4.13
CA GLN A 70 -29.97 0.00 -4.72
C GLN A 70 -29.55 1.44 -4.39
N GLN A 71 -29.15 1.71 -3.14
CA GLN A 71 -28.62 3.02 -2.72
C GLN A 71 -27.34 3.36 -3.48
N ALA A 72 -26.39 2.43 -3.56
CA ALA A 72 -25.16 2.60 -4.34
C ALA A 72 -25.49 2.90 -5.80
N THR A 73 -26.40 2.13 -6.40
CA THR A 73 -26.85 2.31 -7.79
C THR A 73 -27.44 3.70 -8.01
N ASN A 74 -28.32 4.15 -7.11
CA ASN A 74 -28.96 5.47 -7.22
C ASN A 74 -27.93 6.61 -7.14
N ILE A 75 -27.00 6.54 -6.19
CA ILE A 75 -25.96 7.55 -5.98
C ILE A 75 -24.99 7.58 -7.17
N LEU A 76 -24.49 6.42 -7.60
CA LEU A 76 -23.56 6.31 -8.71
C LEU A 76 -24.18 6.76 -10.02
N ASN A 77 -25.42 6.37 -10.31
CA ASN A 77 -26.14 6.81 -11.51
C ASN A 77 -26.42 8.32 -11.50
N LYS A 78 -26.81 8.89 -10.35
CA LYS A 78 -26.98 10.34 -10.20
C LYS A 78 -25.66 11.06 -10.49
N GLN A 79 -24.58 10.61 -9.87
CA GLN A 79 -23.27 11.23 -10.04
C GLN A 79 -22.77 11.10 -11.47
N PHE A 80 -22.83 9.90 -12.06
CA PHE A 80 -22.41 9.67 -13.43
C PHE A 80 -23.21 10.53 -14.42
N LYS A 81 -24.53 10.69 -14.23
CA LYS A 81 -25.35 11.59 -15.07
C LYS A 81 -24.89 13.05 -14.98
N ASN A 82 -24.42 13.49 -13.81
CA ASN A 82 -24.00 14.87 -13.59
C ASN A 82 -22.64 15.19 -14.20
N CYS A 83 -21.67 14.28 -14.12
CA CYS A 83 -20.29 14.53 -14.53
C CYS A 83 -19.82 13.73 -15.75
N ASN A 84 -20.55 12.70 -16.17
CA ASN A 84 -20.17 11.75 -17.23
C ASN A 84 -18.76 11.14 -17.02
N GLN A 85 -18.41 10.88 -15.75
CA GLN A 85 -17.12 10.34 -15.34
C GLN A 85 -17.32 9.07 -14.49
N PRO A 86 -16.39 8.10 -14.54
CA PRO A 86 -16.37 6.97 -13.62
C PRO A 86 -16.51 7.44 -12.17
N CYS A 87 -17.23 6.67 -11.37
CA CYS A 87 -17.40 6.98 -9.96
C CYS A 87 -17.54 5.71 -9.14
N PHE A 88 -17.23 5.84 -7.85
CA PHE A 88 -17.37 4.74 -6.90
C PHE A 88 -17.73 5.25 -5.51
N THR A 89 -18.27 4.35 -4.68
CA THR A 89 -18.66 4.62 -3.30
C THR A 89 -18.44 3.37 -2.45
N GLU A 90 -18.20 3.55 -1.15
CA GLU A 90 -17.95 2.47 -0.21
C GLU A 90 -19.10 2.39 0.81
N TYR A 91 -19.45 1.16 1.21
CA TYR A 91 -20.35 0.87 2.31
C TYR A 91 -19.73 -0.17 3.23
N ARG A 92 -19.94 -0.02 4.54
CA ARG A 92 -19.56 -1.04 5.53
C ARG A 92 -20.79 -1.62 6.20
N SER A 93 -20.64 -2.85 6.66
CA SER A 93 -21.63 -3.48 7.53
C SER A 93 -20.96 -4.49 8.47
N LEU A 94 -21.55 -4.71 9.65
CA LEU A 94 -21.03 -5.62 10.66
C LEU A 94 -22.04 -6.73 10.91
N SER A 95 -21.61 -7.98 10.73
CA SER A 95 -22.38 -9.16 11.08
C SER A 95 -21.82 -9.78 12.36
N ILE A 96 -22.67 -10.08 13.34
CA ILE A 96 -22.30 -10.75 14.59
C ILE A 96 -22.91 -12.15 14.59
N TYR A 97 -22.12 -13.13 14.97
CA TYR A 97 -22.48 -14.54 14.96
C TYR A 97 -22.57 -15.09 16.38
N SER A 98 -23.52 -16.00 16.61
CA SER A 98 -23.51 -16.84 17.82
C SER A 98 -22.83 -18.18 17.52
N ASP A 99 -21.92 -18.61 18.39
CA ASP A 99 -21.53 -20.01 18.46
C ASP A 99 -22.67 -20.77 19.15
N ASN A 100 -23.56 -21.38 18.38
CA ASN A 100 -24.58 -22.28 18.93
C ASN A 100 -23.87 -23.56 19.41
N ASN A 101 -23.64 -23.68 20.72
CA ASN A 101 -22.94 -24.79 21.38
C ASN A 101 -23.60 -26.18 21.26
N ASN A 102 -24.64 -26.34 20.42
CA ASN A 102 -25.43 -27.56 20.31
C ASN A 102 -25.27 -28.21 18.92
N ASN A 103 -24.14 -28.90 18.71
CA ASN A 103 -23.95 -29.98 17.72
C ASN A 103 -24.30 -29.73 16.22
N SER A 104 -24.59 -28.50 15.78
CA SER A 104 -24.69 -28.16 14.36
C SER A 104 -23.56 -27.22 13.94
N ASN A 105 -22.87 -27.54 12.85
CA ASN A 105 -21.87 -26.67 12.20
C ASN A 105 -22.50 -25.40 11.57
N SER A 106 -23.65 -24.92 12.06
CA SER A 106 -24.36 -23.76 11.53
C SER A 106 -23.99 -22.51 12.32
N ILE A 107 -23.37 -21.56 11.63
CA ILE A 107 -23.08 -20.23 12.18
C ILE A 107 -24.27 -19.33 11.85
N ASP A 108 -25.04 -18.94 12.86
CA ASP A 108 -26.20 -18.06 12.70
C ASP A 108 -25.80 -16.59 12.92
N ILE A 109 -26.20 -15.71 11.99
CA ILE A 109 -26.09 -14.25 12.18
C ILE A 109 -27.17 -13.82 13.16
N ILE A 110 -26.76 -13.36 14.34
CA ILE A 110 -27.68 -12.90 15.39
C ILE A 110 -27.97 -11.40 15.32
N GLN A 111 -27.08 -10.64 14.69
CA GLN A 111 -27.24 -9.20 14.52
C GLN A 111 -26.46 -8.73 13.29
N HIS A 112 -27.06 -7.82 12.52
CA HIS A 112 -26.41 -7.13 11.42
C HIS A 112 -26.56 -5.62 11.61
N PHE A 113 -25.50 -4.87 11.37
CA PHE A 113 -25.50 -3.41 11.40
C PHE A 113 -25.04 -2.87 10.05
N ASN A 114 -25.81 -2.00 9.43
CA ASN A 114 -25.43 -1.28 8.21
C ASN A 114 -24.61 -0.02 8.52
N GLU A 115 -24.08 0.64 7.49
CA GLU A 115 -23.22 1.84 7.63
C GLU A 115 -23.85 2.95 8.51
N SER A 116 -25.13 3.28 8.35
CA SER A 116 -25.76 4.33 9.17
C SER A 116 -25.97 3.89 10.62
N GLN A 117 -26.28 2.61 10.84
CA GLN A 117 -26.33 2.02 12.17
C GLN A 117 -24.93 1.97 12.81
N LEU A 118 -23.86 1.74 12.05
CA LEU A 118 -22.48 1.77 12.53
C LEU A 118 -22.05 3.17 12.96
N GLN A 119 -22.48 4.21 12.24
CA GLN A 119 -22.19 5.61 12.59
C GLN A 119 -22.95 6.08 13.85
N THR A 120 -24.16 5.56 14.04
CA THR A 120 -25.03 5.90 15.17
C THR A 120 -24.88 4.94 16.34
N LEU A 121 -24.16 3.82 16.17
CA LEU A 121 -23.90 2.80 17.19
C LEU A 121 -23.23 3.50 18.36
N PRO A 122 -23.97 3.82 19.43
CA PRO A 122 -23.45 4.70 20.45
C PRO A 122 -22.35 3.96 21.21
N VAL A 123 -21.48 4.73 21.84
CA VAL A 123 -20.57 4.41 22.96
C VAL A 123 -21.28 3.73 24.15
N ASN A 124 -22.51 3.24 24.00
CA ASN A 124 -23.13 2.33 24.93
C ASN A 124 -22.34 1.01 24.90
N THR A 125 -21.27 0.99 25.69
CA THR A 125 -20.64 -0.20 26.27
C THR A 125 -21.68 -1.23 26.68
N LEU A 126 -22.91 -0.83 27.05
CA LEU A 126 -24.06 -1.70 27.27
C LEU A 126 -24.51 -2.54 26.06
N LEU A 127 -24.59 -1.96 24.86
CA LEU A 127 -25.06 -2.69 23.67
C LEU A 127 -23.96 -3.60 23.11
N LEU A 128 -22.72 -3.13 23.08
CA LEU A 128 -21.58 -3.95 22.68
C LEU A 128 -21.22 -5.00 23.73
N SER A 129 -21.39 -4.74 25.03
CA SER A 129 -21.11 -5.75 26.08
C SER A 129 -22.00 -6.97 25.96
N LYS A 130 -23.23 -6.84 25.44
CA LYS A 130 -24.09 -7.98 25.08
C LYS A 130 -23.43 -8.90 24.05
N TYR A 131 -22.61 -8.35 23.16
CA TYR A 131 -21.91 -9.08 22.11
C TYR A 131 -20.44 -9.34 22.44
N ASN A 132 -20.00 -9.07 23.67
CA ASN A 132 -18.62 -9.27 24.08
C ASN A 132 -18.21 -10.73 23.89
N ARG A 133 -17.03 -10.94 23.30
CA ARG A 133 -16.45 -12.24 22.94
C ARG A 133 -17.19 -13.05 21.89
N LEU A 134 -18.19 -12.47 21.21
CA LEU A 134 -18.79 -13.10 20.04
C LEU A 134 -17.94 -12.88 18.79
N LYS A 135 -18.01 -13.85 17.88
CA LYS A 135 -17.43 -13.72 16.55
C LYS A 135 -18.21 -12.67 15.77
N ALA A 136 -17.50 -11.86 15.00
CA ALA A 136 -18.09 -10.90 14.10
C ALA A 136 -17.29 -10.80 12.80
N CYS A 137 -17.92 -10.24 11.79
CA CYS A 137 -17.36 -10.03 10.46
C CYS A 137 -17.71 -8.62 9.99
N LEU A 138 -16.70 -7.80 9.77
CA LEU A 138 -16.84 -6.50 9.10
C LEU A 138 -16.78 -6.73 7.60
N HIS A 139 -17.85 -6.39 6.90
CA HIS A 139 -17.95 -6.41 5.46
C HIS A 139 -17.66 -5.02 4.90
N ILE A 140 -16.85 -4.95 3.86
CA ILE A 140 -16.52 -3.74 3.12
C ILE A 140 -16.93 -3.97 1.66
N ASP A 141 -17.89 -3.19 1.21
CA ASP A 141 -18.44 -3.25 -0.14
C ASP A 141 -18.07 -1.97 -0.89
N LEU A 142 -17.34 -2.10 -1.99
CA LEU A 142 -17.05 -1.01 -2.90
C LEU A 142 -17.90 -1.18 -4.16
N TYR A 143 -18.78 -0.23 -4.43
CA TYR A 143 -19.58 -0.19 -5.64
C TYR A 143 -19.01 0.84 -6.61
N TYR A 144 -18.96 0.51 -7.89
CA TYR A 144 -18.42 1.42 -8.90
C TYR A 144 -19.15 1.31 -10.23
N THR A 145 -19.00 2.33 -11.07
CA THR A 145 -19.42 2.31 -12.46
C THR A 145 -18.41 3.05 -13.34
N LEU A 146 -18.13 2.48 -14.51
CA LEU A 146 -17.22 3.07 -15.50
C LEU A 146 -17.96 3.80 -16.63
N ASP A 147 -19.25 3.48 -16.81
CA ASP A 147 -20.07 3.91 -17.95
C ASP A 147 -21.49 4.38 -17.58
N GLY A 148 -21.85 4.35 -16.29
CA GLY A 148 -23.17 4.73 -15.79
C GLY A 148 -24.30 3.77 -16.16
N ARG A 149 -23.98 2.59 -16.72
CA ARG A 149 -24.96 1.57 -17.13
C ARG A 149 -24.85 0.33 -16.24
N VAL A 150 -23.62 -0.10 -15.97
CA VAL A 150 -23.34 -1.26 -15.13
C VAL A 150 -22.79 -0.78 -13.80
N ILE A 151 -23.41 -1.23 -12.71
CA ILE A 151 -22.88 -1.08 -11.36
C ILE A 151 -22.25 -2.40 -10.96
N GLU A 152 -20.95 -2.37 -10.69
CA GLU A 152 -20.19 -3.51 -10.23
C GLU A 152 -19.87 -3.37 -8.74
N LYS A 153 -19.55 -4.50 -8.11
CA LYS A 153 -19.27 -4.59 -6.68
C LYS A 153 -17.97 -5.35 -6.45
N LEU A 154 -17.09 -4.76 -5.66
CA LEU A 154 -15.96 -5.43 -5.01
C LEU A 154 -16.33 -5.65 -3.54
N HIS A 155 -15.91 -6.77 -2.98
CA HIS A 155 -16.24 -7.16 -1.62
C HIS A 155 -15.00 -7.70 -0.93
N THR A 156 -14.78 -7.25 0.30
CA THR A 156 -13.85 -7.87 1.24
C THR A 156 -14.49 -7.94 2.62
N PHE A 157 -13.91 -8.75 3.49
CA PHE A 157 -14.34 -8.85 4.86
C PHE A 157 -13.19 -9.11 5.82
N ILE A 158 -13.43 -8.78 7.09
CA ILE A 158 -12.51 -9.04 8.20
C ILE A 158 -13.27 -9.79 9.27
N ASP A 159 -12.80 -10.99 9.58
CA ASP A 159 -13.29 -11.75 10.72
C ASP A 159 -12.56 -11.33 12.00
N GLY A 160 -13.27 -11.40 13.12
CA GLY A 160 -12.64 -11.39 14.43
C GLY A 160 -13.63 -11.57 15.56
N ILE A 161 -13.25 -11.09 16.75
CA ILE A 161 -14.02 -11.23 17.98
C ILE A 161 -14.21 -9.86 18.59
N ILE A 162 -15.43 -9.54 19.01
CA ILE A 162 -15.74 -8.30 19.73
C ILE A 162 -15.09 -8.35 21.12
N ASP A 163 -14.25 -7.38 21.49
CA ASP A 163 -13.75 -7.23 22.87
C ASP A 163 -14.07 -5.85 23.44
N VAL A 164 -14.93 -5.82 24.47
CA VAL A 164 -15.45 -4.58 25.09
C VAL A 164 -14.58 -4.11 26.26
N ASN A 165 -13.58 -4.89 26.66
CA ASN A 165 -12.74 -4.60 27.84
C ASN A 165 -11.52 -3.70 27.54
N ASN A 166 -11.52 -2.93 26.45
CA ASN A 166 -10.40 -2.05 26.13
C ASN A 166 -10.61 -0.67 26.78
N ASP A 167 -9.92 -0.42 27.90
CA ASP A 167 -10.01 0.77 28.78
C ASP A 167 -9.65 2.14 28.15
N ASN A 168 -9.60 2.27 26.82
CA ASN A 168 -9.21 3.51 26.16
C ASN A 168 -10.40 4.47 25.99
N ASN A 169 -10.60 5.25 27.05
CA ASN A 169 -11.52 6.37 27.18
C ASN A 169 -11.19 7.58 26.26
N THR A 170 -10.71 7.37 25.04
CA THR A 170 -10.39 8.46 24.10
C THR A 170 -11.47 8.57 23.02
N THR A 171 -12.28 9.60 23.20
CA THR A 171 -13.35 10.08 22.33
C THR A 171 -12.81 10.58 20.99
N THR A 172 -12.41 9.69 20.09
CA THR A 172 -12.07 10.06 18.70
C THR A 172 -12.51 8.97 17.74
N THR A 173 -13.49 9.32 16.90
CA THR A 173 -13.96 8.71 15.64
C THR A 173 -14.07 7.18 15.57
N TYR A 174 -15.27 6.68 15.91
CA TYR A 174 -15.62 5.27 16.17
C TYR A 174 -15.52 4.27 15.00
N ILE A 175 -15.34 4.73 13.77
CA ILE A 175 -15.09 3.85 12.62
C ILE A 175 -13.71 3.18 12.75
N GLU A 176 -12.71 3.88 13.29
CA GLU A 176 -11.39 3.31 13.59
C GLU A 176 -11.47 2.28 14.74
N ASN A 177 -12.54 2.34 15.54
CA ASN A 177 -12.74 1.46 16.69
C ASN A 177 -13.47 0.16 16.38
N ILE A 178 -14.22 0.00 15.29
CA ILE A 178 -14.76 -1.33 14.96
C ILE A 178 -13.61 -2.28 14.60
N GLU A 179 -12.62 -1.77 13.86
CA GLU A 179 -11.36 -2.46 13.57
C GLU A 179 -10.51 -2.68 14.82
N SER A 180 -10.55 -1.77 15.80
CA SER A 180 -9.89 -1.95 17.11
C SER A 180 -10.64 -2.87 18.09
N ILE A 181 -11.96 -3.04 17.90
CA ILE A 181 -12.83 -3.98 18.62
C ILE A 181 -12.52 -5.42 18.19
N PHE A 182 -12.13 -5.61 16.92
CA PHE A 182 -11.57 -6.87 16.44
C PHE A 182 -10.14 -7.02 16.97
N LYS A 183 -9.93 -7.93 17.91
CA LYS A 183 -8.57 -8.28 18.36
C LYS A 183 -7.65 -8.63 17.20
N SER A 184 -6.74 -7.72 16.85
CA SER A 184 -5.33 -8.12 16.79
C SER A 184 -4.73 -7.87 18.20
N LYS A 185 -3.80 -8.72 18.63
CA LYS A 185 -3.28 -8.76 20.01
C LYS A 185 -2.45 -7.53 20.44
N THR A 186 -2.47 -6.44 19.68
CA THR A 186 -1.47 -5.38 19.79
C THR A 186 -2.11 -4.02 20.05
N LYS A 187 -1.80 -3.46 21.24
CA LYS A 187 -2.00 -2.05 21.57
C LYS A 187 -1.14 -1.21 20.60
N SER A 188 -1.73 -0.62 19.57
CA SER A 188 -1.05 0.45 18.82
C SER A 188 -1.37 1.78 19.49
N ASN A 189 -0.45 2.28 20.32
CA ASN A 189 -0.50 3.65 20.80
C ASN A 189 -0.28 4.61 19.61
N GLY A 190 -1.36 5.06 18.98
CA GLY A 190 -1.38 6.19 18.04
C GLY A 190 -1.34 5.84 16.54
N VAL A 191 -2.51 5.86 15.91
CA VAL A 191 -2.88 6.30 14.53
C VAL A 191 -2.07 5.81 13.30
N LYS A 192 -0.88 5.24 13.39
CA LYS A 192 0.05 5.22 12.24
C LYS A 192 -0.17 4.15 11.16
N ASN A 193 -1.06 3.15 11.32
CA ASN A 193 -1.25 2.10 10.30
C ASN A 193 -2.71 1.60 10.14
N ASN A 194 -3.72 2.41 10.50
CA ASN A 194 -5.14 2.00 10.49
C ASN A 194 -5.61 1.46 9.14
N PHE A 195 -5.11 2.00 8.02
CA PHE A 195 -5.51 1.52 6.69
C PHE A 195 -4.99 0.11 6.35
N ILE A 196 -3.89 -0.34 6.95
CA ILE A 196 -3.37 -1.70 6.76
C ILE A 196 -4.24 -2.69 7.55
N THR A 197 -4.56 -2.33 8.80
CA THR A 197 -5.38 -3.17 9.70
C THR A 197 -6.85 -3.21 9.30
N SER A 198 -7.34 -2.19 8.61
CA SER A 198 -8.74 -2.08 8.17
C SER A 198 -9.15 -3.06 7.08
N GLY A 199 -8.21 -3.74 6.42
CA GLY A 199 -8.52 -4.59 5.26
C GLY A 199 -9.09 -3.85 4.05
N ARG A 200 -9.40 -2.55 4.15
CA ARG A 200 -10.03 -1.72 3.10
C ARG A 200 -9.19 -1.72 1.84
N TYR A 201 -7.86 -1.77 1.98
CA TYR A 201 -6.91 -1.84 0.87
C TYR A 201 -7.30 -2.88 -0.19
N HIS A 202 -7.96 -4.00 0.17
CA HIS A 202 -8.34 -5.04 -0.81
C HIS A 202 -9.16 -4.48 -1.97
N CYS A 203 -10.30 -3.83 -1.67
CA CYS A 203 -11.19 -3.34 -2.72
C CYS A 203 -10.58 -2.16 -3.49
N TYR A 204 -9.80 -1.31 -2.82
CA TYR A 204 -9.14 -0.18 -3.47
C TYR A 204 -8.02 -0.60 -4.44
N LEU A 205 -7.22 -1.60 -4.07
CA LEU A 205 -6.20 -2.16 -4.95
C LEU A 205 -6.82 -2.89 -6.15
N GLU A 206 -7.93 -3.60 -5.94
CA GLU A 206 -8.64 -4.26 -7.05
C GLU A 206 -9.28 -3.23 -8.00
N LEU A 207 -9.91 -2.19 -7.46
CA LEU A 207 -10.46 -1.10 -8.26
C LEU A 207 -9.35 -0.37 -9.04
N SER A 208 -8.20 -0.09 -8.40
CA SER A 208 -7.10 0.60 -9.07
C SER A 208 -6.55 -0.22 -10.23
N GLU A 209 -6.48 -1.55 -10.11
CA GLU A 209 -6.09 -2.43 -11.23
C GLU A 209 -7.12 -2.43 -12.36
N ILE A 210 -8.43 -2.41 -12.05
CA ILE A 210 -9.50 -2.34 -13.07
C ILE A 210 -9.42 -1.02 -13.85
N LEU A 211 -9.12 0.08 -13.17
CA LEU A 211 -9.01 1.40 -13.79
C LEU A 211 -7.71 1.57 -14.58
N ARG A 212 -6.68 0.82 -14.20
CA ARG A 212 -5.37 0.85 -14.85
C ARG A 212 -5.44 0.14 -16.20
N ASN A 213 -5.05 0.85 -17.25
CA ASN A 213 -4.94 0.29 -18.60
C ASN A 213 -3.52 -0.18 -18.92
N HIS A 214 -2.88 -0.83 -17.95
CA HIS A 214 -1.48 -1.26 -18.01
C HIS A 214 -1.30 -2.42 -17.03
N MET A 215 -0.56 -3.47 -17.37
CA MET A 215 -0.42 -4.65 -16.49
C MET A 215 1.04 -4.85 -16.11
N TYR A 216 1.26 -5.32 -14.88
CA TYR A 216 2.58 -5.76 -14.42
C TYR A 216 2.57 -7.25 -14.12
N SER A 217 3.52 -7.98 -14.67
CA SER A 217 3.68 -9.41 -14.43
C SER A 217 5.16 -9.78 -14.39
N GLY A 218 5.55 -10.67 -13.48
CA GLY A 218 6.94 -11.08 -13.36
C GLY A 218 7.37 -11.46 -11.95
N LEU A 219 8.66 -11.25 -11.66
CA LEU A 219 9.23 -11.39 -10.33
C LEU A 219 9.25 -10.01 -9.66
N PHE A 220 8.70 -9.94 -8.45
CA PHE A 220 8.63 -8.74 -7.64
C PHE A 220 9.46 -8.90 -6.38
N GLU A 221 10.00 -7.79 -5.89
CA GLU A 221 10.52 -7.64 -4.55
C GLU A 221 9.58 -6.74 -3.73
N ILE A 222 9.30 -7.13 -2.48
CA ILE A 222 8.55 -6.33 -1.52
C ILE A 222 9.49 -5.94 -0.39
N HIS A 223 9.50 -4.64 -0.08
CA HIS A 223 10.15 -4.09 1.10
C HIS A 223 9.12 -3.44 2.02
N ILE A 224 9.09 -3.87 3.27
CA ILE A 224 8.29 -3.23 4.32
C ILE A 224 9.26 -2.67 5.34
N THR A 225 9.29 -1.34 5.46
CA THR A 225 10.13 -0.62 6.42
C THR A 225 9.35 -0.36 7.70
N VAL A 226 10.00 -0.60 8.84
CA VAL A 226 9.46 -0.35 10.17
C VAL A 226 10.14 0.86 10.82
N LYS A 227 9.44 1.50 11.75
CA LYS A 227 10.01 2.54 12.59
C LYS A 227 11.11 1.91 13.47
N ASN A 228 12.30 2.51 13.46
CA ASN A 228 13.47 2.02 14.18
C ASN A 228 13.73 2.84 15.46
N ASP A 229 12.69 3.03 16.27
CA ASP A 229 12.83 3.65 17.59
C ASP A 229 13.17 2.55 18.62
N VAL A 230 13.90 2.92 19.68
CA VAL A 230 14.09 2.06 20.85
C VAL A 230 12.70 1.79 21.45
N ASP A 231 12.35 0.53 21.68
CA ASP A 231 11.08 0.23 22.33
C ASP A 231 11.07 0.77 23.77
N ASP A 232 9.87 1.05 24.32
CA ASP A 232 9.72 1.53 25.70
C ASP A 232 10.25 0.53 26.75
N ALA A 233 10.57 -0.71 26.33
CA ALA A 233 11.06 -1.79 27.16
C ALA A 233 12.60 -1.95 27.14
N GLY A 234 13.32 -1.16 26.35
CA GLY A 234 14.78 -1.22 26.21
C GLY A 234 15.30 -2.48 25.51
N ASN A 235 14.46 -3.23 24.78
CA ASN A 235 14.89 -4.39 24.01
C ASN A 235 15.61 -3.97 22.74
N ASP A 236 16.51 -4.85 22.27
CA ASP A 236 17.13 -4.71 20.97
C ASP A 236 16.10 -4.97 19.85
N ILE A 237 15.45 -3.89 19.41
CA ILE A 237 14.44 -3.90 18.34
C ILE A 237 14.95 -4.56 17.06
N VAL A 238 16.27 -4.51 16.81
CA VAL A 238 16.92 -5.10 15.65
C VAL A 238 16.93 -6.63 15.76
N GLU A 239 17.28 -7.19 16.92
CA GLU A 239 17.24 -8.65 17.12
C GLU A 239 15.81 -9.17 17.12
N HIS A 240 14.87 -8.46 17.77
CA HIS A 240 13.46 -8.81 17.70
C HIS A 240 12.95 -8.82 16.25
N PHE A 241 13.31 -7.82 15.45
CA PHE A 241 12.95 -7.76 14.04
C PHE A 241 13.53 -8.91 13.22
N LYS A 242 14.79 -9.31 13.48
CA LYS A 242 15.40 -10.48 12.82
C LYS A 242 14.64 -11.78 13.15
N ASP A 243 14.27 -11.98 14.41
CA ASP A 243 13.50 -13.15 14.84
C ASP A 243 12.11 -13.20 14.20
N VAL A 244 11.45 -12.04 14.12
CA VAL A 244 10.16 -11.91 13.42
C VAL A 244 10.32 -12.17 11.92
N CYS A 245 11.34 -11.62 11.27
CA CYS A 245 11.62 -11.87 9.85
C CYS A 245 11.86 -13.37 9.58
N LYS A 246 12.63 -14.04 10.45
CA LYS A 246 12.85 -15.49 10.37
C LYS A 246 11.53 -16.27 10.49
N THR A 247 10.64 -15.86 11.38
CA THR A 247 9.34 -16.50 11.60
C THR A 247 8.38 -16.30 10.42
N ILE A 248 8.37 -15.11 9.83
CA ILE A 248 7.55 -14.76 8.67
C ILE A 248 8.15 -15.31 7.36
N GLY A 249 9.42 -15.71 7.37
CA GLY A 249 10.12 -16.28 6.21
C GLY A 249 10.65 -15.24 5.24
N CYS A 250 11.14 -14.11 5.76
CA CYS A 250 11.70 -13.02 4.96
C CYS A 250 13.12 -12.64 5.40
N LYS A 251 13.80 -11.90 4.54
CA LYS A 251 15.16 -11.45 4.81
C LYS A 251 15.13 -10.10 5.53
N PRO A 252 15.74 -9.98 6.72
CA PRO A 252 15.91 -8.70 7.38
C PRO A 252 17.03 -7.88 6.69
N VAL A 253 16.82 -6.58 6.57
CA VAL A 253 17.75 -5.62 5.97
C VAL A 253 17.82 -4.38 6.84
N LEU A 254 19.02 -3.93 7.20
CA LEU A 254 19.23 -2.66 7.88
C LEU A 254 20.09 -1.77 6.99
N ILE A 255 19.46 -0.81 6.33
CA ILE A 255 20.15 0.15 5.47
C ILE A 255 20.62 1.32 6.32
N GLU A 256 21.89 1.68 6.18
CA GLU A 256 22.48 2.89 6.73
C GLU A 256 22.88 3.83 5.59
N LEU A 257 22.44 5.08 5.70
CA LEU A 257 22.68 6.17 4.77
C LEU A 257 23.70 7.13 5.39
N PRO A 258 24.58 7.74 4.58
CA PRO A 258 25.56 8.70 5.09
C PRO A 258 24.94 10.03 5.55
N LYS A 259 23.71 10.33 5.11
CA LYS A 259 22.94 11.55 5.42
C LYS A 259 21.43 11.27 5.23
N GLY A 260 20.60 12.23 5.63
CA GLY A 260 19.14 12.18 5.46
C GLY A 260 18.40 12.30 6.79
N GLU A 261 17.09 12.54 6.72
CA GLU A 261 16.24 12.65 7.92
C GLU A 261 16.07 11.29 8.62
N HIS A 262 16.11 10.20 7.85
CA HIS A 262 16.02 8.82 8.33
C HIS A 262 17.24 8.00 7.88
N PRO A 263 18.42 8.23 8.49
CA PRO A 263 19.68 7.64 8.03
C PRO A 263 19.78 6.14 8.29
N THR A 264 18.89 5.58 9.11
CA THR A 264 18.86 4.14 9.41
C THR A 264 17.45 3.61 9.14
N GLN A 265 17.36 2.60 8.28
CA GLN A 265 16.08 2.03 7.86
C GLN A 265 16.10 0.51 8.03
N LEU A 266 15.22 0.02 8.91
CA LEU A 266 15.02 -1.40 9.17
C LEU A 266 13.87 -1.90 8.30
N MET A 267 14.15 -2.79 7.35
CA MET A 267 13.18 -3.25 6.37
C MET A 267 13.28 -4.74 6.09
N THR A 268 12.20 -5.29 5.57
CA THR A 268 12.12 -6.66 5.06
C THR A 268 12.51 -6.71 3.58
N SER A 269 12.71 -7.92 3.06
CA SER A 269 12.89 -8.22 1.63
C SER A 269 12.22 -9.57 1.36
N PHE A 270 11.22 -9.56 0.47
CA PHE A 270 10.46 -10.73 0.01
C PHE A 270 10.49 -10.80 -1.51
N TYR A 271 10.63 -12.00 -2.07
CA TYR A 271 10.53 -12.20 -3.52
C TYR A 271 9.32 -13.06 -3.87
N HIS A 272 8.46 -12.57 -4.77
CA HIS A 272 7.26 -13.27 -5.20
C HIS A 272 7.02 -13.10 -6.69
N ARG A 273 6.53 -14.16 -7.34
CA ARG A 273 5.99 -14.05 -8.70
C ARG A 273 4.50 -13.73 -8.63
N ALA A 274 4.05 -12.82 -9.48
CA ALA A 274 2.64 -12.48 -9.61
C ALA A 274 2.31 -12.10 -11.06
N GLU A 275 1.02 -12.16 -11.39
CA GLU A 275 0.48 -11.83 -12.71
C GLU A 275 -0.22 -10.47 -12.74
N SER A 276 -0.34 -9.81 -11.59
CA SER A 276 -0.99 -8.50 -11.45
C SER A 276 -0.42 -7.71 -10.29
N LEU A 277 -0.52 -6.38 -10.37
CA LEU A 277 -0.02 -5.47 -9.34
C LEU A 277 -0.91 -5.52 -8.09
N ALA A 278 -2.23 -5.57 -8.24
CA ALA A 278 -3.15 -5.74 -7.12
C ALA A 278 -2.89 -7.01 -6.31
N HIS A 279 -2.48 -8.11 -6.94
CA HIS A 279 -2.11 -9.33 -6.20
C HIS A 279 -0.88 -9.08 -5.32
N ILE A 280 0.23 -8.59 -5.89
CA ILE A 280 1.46 -8.38 -5.13
C ILE A 280 1.29 -7.32 -4.04
N GLN A 281 0.53 -6.25 -4.28
CA GLN A 281 0.22 -5.25 -3.25
C GLN A 281 -0.61 -5.86 -2.11
N ARG A 282 -1.65 -6.65 -2.40
CA ARG A 282 -2.40 -7.36 -1.34
C ARG A 282 -1.50 -8.27 -0.51
N LEU A 283 -0.51 -8.92 -1.12
CA LEU A 283 0.48 -9.69 -0.39
C LEU A 283 1.36 -8.80 0.51
N ALA A 284 1.83 -7.67 0.00
CA ALA A 284 2.62 -6.71 0.76
C ALA A 284 1.87 -6.16 1.98
N TYR A 285 0.59 -5.78 1.81
CA TYR A 285 -0.25 -5.33 2.92
C TYR A 285 -0.52 -6.44 3.96
N ARG A 286 -0.72 -7.70 3.53
CA ARG A 286 -0.83 -8.83 4.47
C ARG A 286 0.46 -9.07 5.26
N GLN A 287 1.62 -8.96 4.62
CA GLN A 287 2.92 -9.07 5.31
C GLN A 287 3.15 -7.90 6.27
N ALA A 288 2.70 -6.69 5.90
CA ALA A 288 2.76 -5.53 6.77
C ALA A 288 1.87 -5.73 8.01
N GLN A 289 0.69 -6.33 7.85
CA GLN A 289 -0.16 -6.71 8.98
C GLN A 289 0.53 -7.69 9.93
N GLN A 290 1.25 -8.68 9.41
CA GLN A 290 2.00 -9.62 10.26
C GLN A 290 3.07 -8.91 11.11
N LEU A 291 3.72 -7.86 10.59
CA LEU A 291 4.65 -7.03 11.36
C LEU A 291 3.93 -6.17 12.40
N ILE A 292 2.76 -5.61 12.07
CA ILE A 292 1.92 -4.86 13.02
C ILE A 292 1.47 -5.75 14.19
N ASP A 293 1.12 -7.01 13.91
CA ASP A 293 0.76 -7.99 14.94
C ASP A 293 1.94 -8.34 15.87
N GLN A 294 3.18 -8.05 15.45
CA GLN A 294 4.39 -8.10 16.28
C GLN A 294 4.77 -6.74 16.87
N ARG A 295 3.86 -5.75 16.85
CA ARG A 295 4.02 -4.39 17.40
C ARG A 295 4.99 -3.48 16.64
N PHE A 296 5.32 -3.80 15.40
CA PHE A 296 6.05 -2.85 14.56
C PHE A 296 5.12 -1.78 14.00
N THR A 297 5.61 -0.54 13.94
CA THR A 297 4.96 0.54 13.18
C THR A 297 5.53 0.54 11.77
N ILE A 298 4.68 0.46 10.75
CA ILE A 298 5.10 0.47 9.34
C ILE A 298 5.24 1.90 8.86
N THR A 299 6.38 2.23 8.25
CA THR A 299 6.71 3.57 7.74
C THR A 299 6.75 3.64 6.21
N ARG A 300 6.91 2.50 5.53
CA ARG A 300 6.89 2.37 4.07
C ARG A 300 6.57 0.95 3.65
N ILE A 301 5.75 0.79 2.60
CA ILE A 301 5.63 -0.42 1.80
C ILE A 301 6.08 -0.07 0.39
N LYS A 302 7.05 -0.81 -0.14
CA LYS A 302 7.57 -0.63 -1.48
C LYS A 302 7.45 -1.95 -2.25
N VAL A 303 6.98 -1.87 -3.48
CA VAL A 303 6.90 -3.00 -4.41
C VAL A 303 7.70 -2.63 -5.65
N GLU A 304 8.67 -3.48 -5.94
CA GLU A 304 9.54 -3.39 -7.10
C GLU A 304 9.32 -4.58 -8.00
N ILE A 305 9.39 -4.37 -9.30
CA ILE A 305 9.45 -5.45 -10.28
C ILE A 305 10.86 -5.52 -10.83
N MET A 306 11.35 -6.74 -11.08
CA MET A 306 12.63 -6.93 -11.75
C MET A 306 12.64 -6.19 -13.10
N PHE A 307 13.81 -5.69 -13.51
CA PHE A 307 14.00 -4.98 -14.77
C PHE A 307 13.48 -5.73 -16.01
N SER A 308 13.42 -7.07 -15.97
CA SER A 308 12.91 -7.94 -17.03
C SER A 308 11.38 -8.16 -16.99
N GLY A 309 10.68 -7.62 -16.00
CA GLY A 309 9.24 -7.79 -15.82
C GLY A 309 8.42 -7.13 -16.94
N GLU A 310 7.23 -7.69 -17.16
CA GLU A 310 6.24 -7.10 -18.05
C GLU A 310 5.64 -5.85 -17.41
N GLY A 311 5.31 -4.86 -18.24
CA GLY A 311 4.80 -3.56 -17.79
C GLY A 311 5.88 -2.52 -17.49
N VAL A 312 7.16 -2.89 -17.45
CA VAL A 312 8.24 -1.90 -17.33
C VAL A 312 8.27 -1.01 -18.59
N PRO A 313 8.27 0.34 -18.48
CA PRO A 313 8.19 1.24 -19.64
C PRO A 313 9.42 1.06 -20.54
N LEU A 314 9.24 0.78 -21.83
CA LEU A 314 10.34 0.40 -22.71
C LEU A 314 11.18 1.60 -23.19
N GLY A 315 10.53 2.72 -23.52
CA GLY A 315 11.17 3.92 -24.06
C GLY A 315 10.73 5.20 -23.35
N ASP A 316 11.42 6.29 -23.67
CA ASP A 316 11.16 7.63 -23.12
C ASP A 316 9.99 8.35 -23.83
N ASP A 317 9.34 7.69 -24.79
CA ASP A 317 8.23 8.25 -25.53
C ASP A 317 7.01 8.45 -24.63
N GLN A 318 6.22 9.49 -24.91
CA GLN A 318 5.04 9.85 -24.12
C GLN A 318 4.04 8.68 -24.01
N GLN A 319 3.91 7.85 -25.05
CA GLN A 319 2.99 6.71 -25.02
C GLN A 319 3.44 5.61 -24.04
N SER A 320 4.73 5.41 -23.86
CA SER A 320 5.29 4.52 -22.84
C SER A 320 5.14 5.10 -21.44
N LEU A 321 5.43 6.39 -21.26
CA LEU A 321 5.42 7.03 -19.94
C LEU A 321 4.01 7.36 -19.42
N ASP A 322 3.03 7.65 -20.29
CA ASP A 322 1.64 7.93 -19.89
C ASP A 322 0.91 6.73 -19.28
N LYS A 323 1.46 5.51 -19.42
CA LYS A 323 0.88 4.26 -18.90
C LYS A 323 1.26 3.95 -17.46
N VAL A 324 2.27 4.65 -16.93
CA VAL A 324 2.85 4.38 -15.62
C VAL A 324 2.73 5.61 -14.73
N SER A 325 2.83 5.42 -13.42
CA SER A 325 2.86 6.57 -12.49
C SER A 325 4.05 7.46 -12.77
N SER A 326 3.90 8.78 -12.66
CA SER A 326 5.04 9.69 -12.58
C SER A 326 5.92 9.45 -11.34
N GLU A 327 5.37 8.79 -10.30
CA GLU A 327 6.12 8.43 -9.09
C GLU A 327 6.91 7.13 -9.24
N ASN A 328 6.71 6.38 -10.33
CA ASN A 328 7.48 5.17 -10.60
C ASN A 328 8.88 5.53 -11.11
N TYR A 329 9.87 4.71 -10.78
CA TYR A 329 11.26 4.94 -11.17
C TYR A 329 12.03 3.64 -11.35
N PHE A 330 13.05 3.68 -12.19
CA PHE A 330 14.08 2.64 -12.20
C PHE A 330 14.95 2.80 -10.96
N GLU A 331 15.19 1.70 -10.25
CA GLU A 331 16.18 1.64 -9.17
C GLU A 331 17.28 0.65 -9.52
N PHE A 332 18.52 1.09 -9.36
CA PHE A 332 19.70 0.27 -9.59
C PHE A 332 20.53 0.21 -8.32
N HIS A 333 20.98 -0.99 -7.96
CA HIS A 333 21.93 -1.19 -6.88
C HIS A 333 23.20 -1.87 -7.40
N ILE A 334 24.34 -1.18 -7.28
CA ILE A 334 25.67 -1.71 -7.57
C ILE A 334 26.36 -1.93 -6.24
N LYS A 335 26.65 -3.19 -5.89
CA LYS A 335 27.38 -3.52 -4.67
C LYS A 335 28.88 -3.49 -4.92
N LEU A 336 29.57 -2.68 -4.14
CA LEU A 336 31.02 -2.60 -4.08
C LEU A 336 31.55 -3.32 -2.85
N THR A 337 32.71 -3.95 -3.03
CA THR A 337 33.56 -4.39 -1.92
C THR A 337 34.77 -3.46 -1.86
N LEU A 338 35.02 -2.91 -0.68
CA LEU A 338 36.12 -2.00 -0.38
C LEU A 338 37.00 -2.60 0.73
N PRO A 339 38.31 -2.27 0.77
CA PRO A 339 39.19 -2.65 1.87
C PRO A 339 38.66 -2.23 3.25
N SER A 340 39.00 -2.98 4.32
CA SER A 340 38.62 -2.64 5.71
C SER A 340 39.01 -1.22 6.13
N ASP A 341 40.17 -0.77 5.67
CA ASP A 341 40.80 0.51 6.01
C ASP A 341 40.43 1.62 5.01
N TYR A 342 39.43 1.39 4.15
CA TYR A 342 38.91 2.41 3.26
C TYR A 342 38.15 3.48 4.06
N HIS A 343 38.79 4.63 4.24
CA HIS A 343 38.27 5.75 5.03
C HIS A 343 38.01 7.02 4.21
N ASP A 344 38.69 7.19 3.06
CA ASP A 344 38.48 8.33 2.18
C ASP A 344 37.53 7.97 1.04
N TYR A 345 36.32 8.53 1.09
CA TYR A 345 35.28 8.33 0.08
C TYR A 345 35.26 9.45 -0.98
N SER A 346 36.19 10.39 -0.98
CA SER A 346 36.13 11.60 -1.82
C SER A 346 36.06 11.30 -3.32
N GLU A 347 36.92 10.42 -3.81
CA GLU A 347 36.93 9.96 -5.20
C GLU A 347 35.65 9.19 -5.53
N LEU A 348 35.29 8.20 -4.70
CA LEU A 348 34.06 7.41 -4.90
C LEU A 348 32.82 8.32 -4.94
N ASN A 349 32.73 9.27 -4.01
CA ASN A 349 31.64 10.25 -3.94
C ASN A 349 31.58 11.13 -5.20
N THR A 350 32.73 11.51 -5.75
CA THR A 350 32.80 12.28 -7.00
C THR A 350 32.29 11.45 -8.17
N ILE A 351 32.70 10.18 -8.27
CA ILE A 351 32.24 9.25 -9.30
C ILE A 351 30.73 9.06 -9.19
N VAL A 352 30.21 8.67 -8.01
CA VAL A 352 28.78 8.41 -7.85
C VAL A 352 27.93 9.67 -8.07
N ALA A 353 28.40 10.84 -7.67
CA ALA A 353 27.69 12.10 -7.87
C ALA A 353 27.52 12.44 -9.36
N ARG A 354 28.49 12.12 -10.23
CA ARG A 354 28.36 12.34 -11.70
C ARG A 354 27.19 11.58 -12.31
N HIS A 355 26.81 10.45 -11.71
CA HIS A 355 25.71 9.60 -12.17
C HIS A 355 24.41 9.85 -11.40
N ASN A 356 24.34 10.90 -10.57
CA ASN A 356 23.25 11.13 -9.61
C ASN A 356 22.97 9.88 -8.75
N ALA A 357 24.04 9.18 -8.36
CA ALA A 357 23.99 7.99 -7.55
C ALA A 357 24.40 8.28 -6.11
N HIS A 358 23.96 7.44 -5.19
CA HIS A 358 24.07 7.66 -3.76
C HIS A 358 24.62 6.43 -3.04
N LEU A 359 25.55 6.65 -2.12
CA LEU A 359 26.11 5.57 -1.30
C LEU A 359 25.17 5.19 -0.15
N SER A 360 25.11 3.90 0.15
CA SER A 360 24.53 3.32 1.38
C SER A 360 25.27 2.04 1.78
N LYS A 361 24.99 1.49 2.97
CA LYS A 361 25.50 0.17 3.40
C LYS A 361 24.39 -0.65 4.07
N ASN A 362 24.56 -1.98 4.09
CA ASN A 362 23.71 -2.86 4.87
C ASN A 362 24.44 -3.28 6.15
N ALA A 363 23.97 -2.81 7.30
CA ALA A 363 24.59 -3.00 8.60
C ALA A 363 24.69 -4.48 9.02
N PHE A 364 23.77 -5.34 8.56
CA PHE A 364 23.78 -6.77 8.90
C PHE A 364 24.86 -7.55 8.14
N LYS A 365 25.46 -6.97 7.11
CA LYS A 365 26.54 -7.59 6.35
C LYS A 365 27.88 -6.99 6.73
N SER A 366 28.50 -7.54 7.77
CA SER A 366 29.92 -7.38 8.03
C SER A 366 30.66 -8.57 7.42
N SER A 367 31.38 -8.36 6.32
CA SER A 367 32.17 -9.40 5.65
C SER A 367 33.59 -9.38 6.16
N GLY A 368 33.88 -10.00 7.31
CA GLY A 368 35.22 -10.50 7.67
C GLY A 368 36.44 -9.64 7.31
N GLY A 369 36.37 -8.31 7.49
CA GLY A 369 37.47 -7.38 7.16
C GLY A 369 37.33 -6.60 5.84
N GLU A 370 36.23 -6.72 5.11
CA GLU A 370 35.93 -5.89 3.93
C GLU A 370 34.66 -5.08 4.15
N GLN A 371 34.65 -3.84 3.66
CA GLN A 371 33.49 -2.96 3.74
C GLN A 371 32.62 -3.12 2.50
N GLN A 372 31.31 -3.35 2.68
CA GLN A 372 30.36 -3.35 1.57
C GLN A 372 29.67 -1.98 1.45
N ARG A 373 29.57 -1.47 0.22
CA ARG A 373 28.80 -0.27 -0.12
C ARG A 373 27.86 -0.57 -1.28
N PHE A 374 26.70 0.07 -1.27
CA PHE A 374 25.80 0.10 -2.41
C PHE A 374 25.87 1.48 -3.04
N VAL A 375 26.02 1.51 -4.36
CA VAL A 375 25.76 2.68 -5.19
C VAL A 375 24.33 2.53 -5.68
N THR A 376 23.44 3.43 -5.27
CA THR A 376 22.01 3.41 -5.60
C THR A 376 21.67 4.55 -6.56
N MET A 377 20.99 4.23 -7.65
CA MET A 377 20.50 5.21 -8.63
C MET A 377 18.99 5.14 -8.72
N ARG A 378 18.31 6.29 -8.77
CA ARG A 378 16.87 6.38 -9.09
C ARG A 378 16.65 7.23 -10.32
N LEU A 379 15.92 6.71 -11.30
CA LEU A 379 15.63 7.40 -12.55
C LEU A 379 14.13 7.45 -12.80
N TYR A 380 13.57 8.65 -12.66
CA TYR A 380 12.17 8.98 -12.96
C TYR A 380 12.00 9.35 -14.43
N HIS A 381 10.76 9.26 -14.93
CA HIS A 381 10.37 9.73 -16.28
C HIS A 381 11.29 9.24 -17.40
N THR A 382 11.82 8.03 -17.25
CA THR A 382 12.79 7.42 -18.16
C THR A 382 12.26 6.03 -18.51
N GLY A 383 12.47 5.60 -19.74
CA GLY A 383 12.24 4.24 -20.22
C GLY A 383 13.43 3.34 -20.04
N LYS A 384 13.18 2.04 -20.15
CA LYS A 384 14.11 0.94 -19.88
C LYS A 384 15.45 1.09 -20.59
N GLN A 385 15.45 1.45 -21.87
CA GLN A 385 16.67 1.58 -22.67
C GLN A 385 17.58 2.71 -22.17
N SER A 386 17.02 3.89 -21.94
CA SER A 386 17.75 5.05 -21.43
C SER A 386 18.23 4.83 -19.99
N ALA A 387 17.41 4.18 -19.16
CA ALA A 387 17.78 3.82 -17.80
C ALA A 387 18.97 2.84 -17.78
N GLU A 388 18.95 1.80 -18.63
CA GLU A 388 20.05 0.84 -18.76
C GLU A 388 21.34 1.50 -19.25
N HIS A 389 21.26 2.40 -20.22
CA HIS A 389 22.44 3.12 -20.71
C HIS A 389 23.10 3.95 -19.61
N ARG A 390 22.32 4.70 -18.82
CA ARG A 390 22.84 5.47 -17.67
C ARG A 390 23.43 4.58 -16.58
N TYR A 391 22.76 3.45 -16.30
CA TYR A 391 23.25 2.45 -15.38
C TYR A 391 24.61 1.85 -15.81
N LEU A 392 24.72 1.45 -17.08
CA LEU A 392 25.96 0.90 -17.64
C LEU A 392 27.10 1.93 -17.62
N ALA A 393 26.82 3.20 -17.93
CA ALA A 393 27.81 4.26 -17.81
C ALA A 393 28.35 4.42 -16.38
N CYS A 394 27.51 4.26 -15.35
CA CYS A 394 27.94 4.27 -13.95
C CYS A 394 28.80 3.05 -13.61
N VAL A 395 28.39 1.87 -14.07
CA VAL A 395 29.16 0.62 -13.91
C VAL A 395 30.55 0.73 -14.56
N ASP A 396 30.62 1.19 -15.80
CA ASP A 396 31.86 1.32 -16.56
C ASP A 396 32.83 2.29 -15.86
N ASP A 397 32.32 3.41 -15.35
CA ASP A 397 33.11 4.42 -14.65
C ASP A 397 33.66 3.87 -13.31
N LEU A 398 32.87 3.11 -12.56
CA LEU A 398 33.33 2.42 -11.35
C LEU A 398 34.43 1.38 -11.66
N GLU A 399 34.25 0.59 -12.72
CA GLU A 399 35.23 -0.42 -13.14
C GLU A 399 36.53 0.22 -13.66
N GLN A 400 36.45 1.34 -14.39
CA GLN A 400 37.61 2.12 -14.86
C GLN A 400 38.45 2.68 -13.70
N HIS A 401 37.81 3.03 -12.58
CA HIS A 401 38.48 3.47 -11.35
C HIS A 401 38.81 2.29 -10.41
N GLN A 402 38.80 1.06 -10.92
CA GLN A 402 39.25 -0.16 -10.22
C GLN A 402 38.41 -0.54 -8.98
N TYR A 403 37.16 -0.08 -8.88
CA TYR A 403 36.25 -0.55 -7.83
C TYR A 403 35.76 -1.98 -8.11
N THR A 404 35.83 -2.84 -7.10
CA THR A 404 35.37 -4.24 -7.23
C THR A 404 33.84 -4.32 -7.07
N ILE A 405 33.13 -4.58 -8.16
CA ILE A 405 31.69 -4.80 -8.16
C ILE A 405 31.38 -6.27 -7.89
N THR A 406 30.65 -6.57 -6.81
CA THR A 406 30.31 -7.96 -6.41
C THR A 406 28.87 -8.36 -6.70
N ALA A 407 27.97 -7.40 -6.88
CA ALA A 407 26.60 -7.68 -7.30
C ALA A 407 25.98 -6.47 -8.01
N LYS A 408 25.04 -6.76 -8.90
CA LYS A 408 24.31 -5.80 -9.73
C LYS A 408 22.82 -6.16 -9.64
N MET A 409 21.97 -5.22 -9.26
CA MET A 409 20.51 -5.39 -9.17
C MET A 409 19.84 -4.25 -9.95
N ARG A 410 18.80 -4.62 -10.70
CA ARG A 410 18.10 -3.74 -11.63
C ARG A 410 16.61 -3.95 -11.46
N GLU A 411 15.91 -2.91 -11.07
CA GLU A 411 14.52 -2.97 -10.64
C GLU A 411 13.76 -1.74 -11.13
N TYR A 412 12.44 -1.83 -11.05
CA TYR A 412 11.52 -0.74 -11.33
C TYR A 412 10.51 -0.67 -10.19
N SER A 413 10.55 0.43 -9.43
CA SER A 413 9.61 0.69 -8.35
C SER A 413 8.26 1.08 -8.94
N ILE A 414 7.24 0.30 -8.63
CA ILE A 414 5.88 0.45 -9.17
C ILE A 414 4.87 0.84 -8.11
N TYR A 415 5.28 0.83 -6.85
CA TYR A 415 4.51 1.29 -5.70
C TYR A 415 5.45 1.62 -4.55
N ASP A 416 5.33 2.81 -3.97
CA ASP A 416 6.10 3.22 -2.80
C ASP A 416 5.19 4.06 -1.90
N SER A 417 4.90 3.57 -0.69
CA SER A 417 4.01 4.29 0.23
C SER A 417 4.50 5.68 0.63
N ASN A 418 5.82 5.86 0.61
CA ASN A 418 6.48 6.97 1.27
C ASN A 418 7.84 7.20 0.63
N VAL A 419 7.81 7.73 -0.60
CA VAL A 419 9.02 8.12 -1.34
C VAL A 419 9.87 9.15 -0.58
N HIS A 420 9.25 9.91 0.32
CA HIS A 420 9.91 10.93 1.14
C HIS A 420 10.70 10.38 2.34
N LEU A 421 10.63 9.06 2.61
CA LEU A 421 11.45 8.45 3.67
C LEU A 421 12.96 8.69 3.44
N ASP A 422 13.36 8.84 2.17
CA ASP A 422 14.75 9.06 1.75
C ASP A 422 15.13 10.56 1.67
N LYS A 423 14.29 11.47 2.18
CA LYS A 423 14.52 12.92 2.14
C LYS A 423 15.85 13.30 2.79
N GLY A 424 16.60 14.18 2.12
CA GLY A 424 17.96 14.58 2.50
C GLY A 424 19.06 13.58 2.09
N TRP A 425 18.71 12.35 1.72
CA TRP A 425 19.62 11.41 1.07
C TRP A 425 19.50 11.48 -0.45
N ILE A 426 18.28 11.29 -0.97
CA ILE A 426 17.88 11.45 -2.37
C ILE A 426 16.77 12.50 -2.40
N GLU A 427 16.94 13.54 -3.21
CA GLU A 427 15.90 14.54 -3.42
C GLU A 427 14.93 14.06 -4.50
N TYR A 428 13.63 14.18 -4.21
CA TYR A 428 12.59 13.87 -5.18
C TYR A 428 12.54 14.97 -6.23
N SER A 429 12.98 14.66 -7.46
CA SER A 429 12.86 15.58 -8.59
C SER A 429 11.39 15.64 -9.05
N THR A 430 10.67 16.67 -8.64
CA THR A 430 9.30 16.97 -9.11
C THR A 430 9.26 17.53 -10.53
N THR A 431 10.41 17.76 -11.17
CA THR A 431 10.47 18.30 -12.53
C THR A 431 10.01 17.27 -13.57
N LYS A 432 8.85 17.56 -14.17
CA LYS A 432 8.41 17.02 -15.47
C LYS A 432 9.24 17.58 -16.61
#